data_AF-A0A2P6P8Z5-F1
#
_entry.id   AF-A0A2P6P8Z5-F1
#
_cell.length_a   1.000
_cell.length_b   1.000
_cell.length_c   1.000
_cell.angle_alpha   90.00
_cell.angle_beta   90.00
_cell.angle_gamma   90.00
#
_symmetry.space_group_name_H-M   'P 1'
#
loop_
_entity.id
_entity.type
_entity.pdbx_description
1 polymer ?
#
loop_
_entity_poly.entity_id
_entity_poly.type
_entity_poly.pdbx_seq_one_letter_code
_entity_poly.pdbx_strand_id
1 'polypeptide(L)'
;MFSSVLGEQYAAIRRTRGDGNCFFRSFMFSYLEHILESQDVSEVDRIKANVEQCRKTLQTLGYADFTFEDFFSLFLEQLDSVLQGNEESIRY
;
A
#
# COMPACT_ATOMS: atom_id res chain seq x y z
N MET A 1 -19.11 -17.10 3.60
CA MET A 1 -19.04 -18.09 4.69
C MET A 1 -17.63 -18.63 4.69
N PHE A 2 -16.86 -18.40 5.75
CA PHE A 2 -15.56 -19.06 5.91
C PHE A 2 -15.78 -20.58 5.98
N SER A 3 -14.81 -21.37 5.51
CA SER A 3 -14.78 -22.79 5.92
C SER A 3 -14.57 -22.84 7.43
N SER A 4 -15.06 -23.89 8.09
CA SER A 4 -15.05 -24.01 9.56
C SER A 4 -13.66 -23.78 10.18
N VAL A 5 -12.59 -24.19 9.47
CA VAL A 5 -11.19 -24.04 9.94
C VAL A 5 -10.67 -22.60 9.83
N LEU A 6 -11.02 -21.86 8.77
CA LEU A 6 -10.55 -20.48 8.61
C LEU A 6 -11.28 -19.51 9.54
N GLY A 7 -12.54 -19.82 9.87
CA GLY A 7 -13.34 -18.99 10.79
C GLY A 7 -12.81 -18.99 12.23
N GLU A 8 -11.99 -19.97 12.62
CA GLU A 8 -11.35 -20.02 13.94
C GLU A 8 -10.15 -19.06 14.05
N GLN A 9 -9.49 -18.74 12.93
CA GLN A 9 -8.27 -17.92 12.90
C GLN A 9 -8.49 -16.50 12.39
N TYR A 10 -9.53 -16.28 11.58
CA TYR A 10 -9.77 -15.01 10.90
C TYR A 10 -11.15 -14.46 11.25
N ALA A 11 -11.18 -13.26 11.82
CA ALA A 11 -12.42 -12.60 12.23
C ALA A 11 -13.24 -12.05 11.06
N ALA A 12 -12.59 -11.63 9.97
CA ALA A 12 -13.24 -10.97 8.84
C ALA A 12 -12.51 -11.21 7.52
N ILE A 13 -13.22 -10.99 6.40
CA ILE A 13 -12.67 -11.03 5.05
C ILE A 13 -13.17 -9.83 4.24
N ARG A 14 -12.25 -9.11 3.62
CA ARG A 14 -12.54 -8.07 2.63
C ARG A 14 -12.32 -8.64 1.23
N ARG A 15 -13.38 -8.70 0.43
CA ARG A 15 -13.29 -9.16 -0.96
C ARG A 15 -12.84 -8.04 -1.89
N THR A 16 -12.05 -8.38 -2.89
CA THR A 16 -11.70 -7.49 -4.00
C THR A 16 -12.39 -7.93 -5.29
N ARG A 17 -12.52 -7.01 -6.26
CA ARG A 17 -13.11 -7.31 -7.58
C ARG A 17 -12.23 -8.34 -8.32
N GLY A 18 -12.86 -9.36 -8.88
CA GLY A 18 -12.20 -10.39 -9.70
C GLY A 18 -11.98 -9.94 -11.15
N ASP A 19 -11.12 -8.94 -11.36
CA ASP A 19 -10.84 -8.33 -12.66
C ASP A 19 -9.39 -8.55 -13.16
N GLY A 20 -8.71 -9.57 -12.62
CA GLY A 20 -7.30 -9.86 -12.92
C GLY A 20 -6.30 -9.06 -12.07
N ASN A 21 -6.74 -8.02 -11.35
CA ASN A 21 -5.88 -7.20 -10.48
C ASN A 21 -6.07 -7.49 -8.98
N CYS A 22 -6.76 -8.58 -8.63
CA CYS A 22 -7.16 -8.86 -7.25
C CYS A 22 -5.97 -8.97 -6.28
N PHE A 23 -4.83 -9.51 -6.72
CA PHE A 23 -3.61 -9.56 -5.90
C PHE A 23 -3.11 -8.17 -5.55
N PHE A 24 -2.80 -7.34 -6.55
CA PHE A 24 -2.29 -5.97 -6.34
C PHE A 24 -3.26 -5.12 -5.53
N ARG A 25 -4.56 -5.25 -5.81
CA ARG A 25 -5.61 -4.52 -5.09
C ARG A 25 -5.70 -4.93 -3.62
N SER A 26 -5.61 -6.23 -3.34
CA SER A 26 -5.67 -6.74 -1.96
C SER A 26 -4.40 -6.39 -1.19
N PHE A 27 -3.23 -6.49 -1.83
CA PHE A 27 -1.95 -6.08 -1.25
C PHE A 27 -1.94 -4.60 -0.91
N MET A 28 -2.25 -3.73 -1.89
CA MET A 28 -2.25 -2.28 -1.70
C MET A 28 -3.14 -1.87 -0.53
N PHE A 29 -4.37 -2.40 -0.50
CA PHE A 29 -5.30 -2.08 0.58
C PHE A 29 -4.78 -2.58 1.94
N SER A 30 -4.38 -3.85 2.04
CA SER A 30 -3.91 -4.44 3.30
C SER A 30 -2.64 -3.76 3.82
N TYR A 31 -1.74 -3.33 2.94
CA TYR A 31 -0.48 -2.68 3.31
C TYR A 31 -0.73 -1.25 3.83
N LEU A 32 -1.58 -0.48 3.14
CA LEU A 32 -1.95 0.86 3.58
C LEU A 32 -2.80 0.83 4.87
N GLU A 33 -3.73 -0.12 5.01
CA GLU A 33 -4.50 -0.33 6.25
C GLU A 33 -3.56 -0.68 7.41
N HIS A 34 -2.55 -1.54 7.18
CA HIS A 34 -1.55 -1.87 8.19
C HIS A 34 -0.77 -0.64 8.65
N ILE A 35 -0.29 0.21 7.73
CA ILE A 35 0.43 1.44 8.09
C ILE A 35 -0.49 2.42 8.81
N LEU A 36 -1.74 2.56 8.36
CA LEU A 36 -2.73 3.44 9.00
C LEU A 36 -2.98 3.03 10.46
N GLU A 37 -3.06 1.74 10.75
CA GLU A 37 -3.29 1.23 12.10
C GLU A 37 -2.03 1.22 12.97
N SER A 38 -0.89 0.85 12.40
CA SER A 38 0.37 0.71 13.14
C SER A 38 1.13 2.02 13.33
N GLN A 39 0.92 2.98 12.42
CA GLN A 39 1.70 4.21 12.30
C GLN A 39 3.22 3.95 12.25
N ASP A 40 3.63 2.85 11.60
CA ASP A 40 5.03 2.45 11.50
C ASP A 40 5.81 3.32 10.50
N VAL A 41 6.34 4.43 11.01
CA VAL A 41 7.18 5.36 10.24
C VAL A 41 8.43 4.68 9.70
N SER A 42 9.00 3.71 10.43
CA SER A 42 10.22 3.02 10.00
C SER A 42 9.98 2.13 8.78
N GLU A 43 8.82 1.48 8.71
CA GLU A 43 8.39 0.73 7.54
C GLU A 43 8.10 1.65 6.35
N VAL A 44 7.50 2.82 6.59
CA VAL A 44 7.28 3.84 5.55
C VAL A 44 8.60 4.31 4.95
N ASP A 45 9.59 4.65 5.77
CA ASP A 45 10.91 5.06 5.29
C ASP A 45 11.59 3.93 4.49
N ARG A 46 11.50 2.68 4.98
CA ARG A 46 12.06 1.51 4.30
C ARG A 46 11.41 1.29 2.93
N ILE A 47 10.09 1.36 2.83
CA ILE A 47 9.41 1.14 1.55
C ILE A 47 9.66 2.28 0.57
N LYS A 48 9.73 3.54 1.03
CA LYS A 48 10.10 4.69 0.19
C LYS A 48 11.48 4.50 -0.44
N ALA A 49 12.46 4.04 0.33
CA ALA A 49 13.79 3.72 -0.20
C ALA A 49 13.76 2.61 -1.26
N ASN A 50 12.98 1.55 -1.03
CA ASN A 50 12.83 0.45 -2.00
C ASN A 50 12.12 0.90 -3.29
N VAL A 51 11.11 1.75 -3.17
CA VAL A 51 10.38 2.33 -4.29
C VAL A 51 11.32 3.16 -5.16
N GLU A 52 12.17 4.00 -4.55
CA GLU A 52 13.19 4.75 -5.29
C GLU A 52 14.22 3.84 -5.97
N GLN A 53 14.63 2.75 -5.32
CA GLN A 53 15.52 1.77 -5.93
C GLN A 53 14.85 1.05 -7.12
N CYS A 54 13.56 0.76 -7.04
CA CYS A 54 12.77 0.19 -8.12
C CYS A 54 12.69 1.16 -9.31
N ARG A 55 12.44 2.46 -9.05
CA ARG A 55 12.46 3.53 -10.06
C ARG A 55 13.79 3.55 -10.81
N LYS A 56 14.92 3.58 -10.10
CA LYS A 56 16.27 3.55 -10.69
C LYS A 56 16.54 2.29 -11.51
N THR A 57 15.98 1.16 -11.09
CA THR A 57 16.11 -0.11 -11.81
C THR A 57 15.38 -0.04 -13.15
N LEU A 58 14.15 0.50 -13.18
CA LEU A 58 13.41 0.71 -14.43
C LEU A 58 14.15 1.65 -15.39
N GLN A 59 14.71 2.75 -14.87
CA GLN A 59 15.55 3.66 -15.66
C GLN A 59 16.74 2.95 -16.27
N THR A 60 17.45 2.13 -15.48
CA THR A 60 18.63 1.38 -15.93
C THR A 60 18.27 0.35 -17.01
N LEU A 61 17.06 -0.20 -16.96
CA LEU A 61 16.53 -1.12 -17.97
C LEU A 61 16.03 -0.40 -19.24
N GLY A 62 16.11 0.92 -19.29
CA GLY A 62 15.76 1.72 -20.47
C GLY A 62 14.31 2.19 -20.54
N TYR A 63 13.55 2.07 -19.45
CA TYR A 63 12.21 2.65 -19.37
C TYR A 63 12.33 4.17 -19.19
N ALA A 64 11.57 4.94 -19.96
CA ALA A 64 11.55 6.39 -19.86
C ALA A 64 10.70 6.85 -18.66
N ASP A 65 11.19 7.82 -17.89
CA ASP A 65 10.57 8.28 -16.63
C ASP A 65 9.07 8.61 -16.76
N PHE A 66 8.69 9.33 -17.80
CA PHE A 66 7.30 9.75 -18.04
C PHE A 66 6.32 8.57 -18.18
N THR A 67 6.81 7.34 -18.39
CA THR A 67 5.96 6.14 -18.53
C THR A 67 5.50 5.57 -17.20
N PHE A 68 6.16 5.92 -16.09
CA PHE A 68 5.84 5.36 -14.77
C PHE A 68 5.83 6.37 -13.62
N GLU A 69 6.41 7.57 -13.78
CA GLU A 69 6.58 8.52 -12.68
C GLU A 69 5.29 8.82 -11.92
N ASP A 70 4.17 8.98 -12.62
CA ASP A 70 2.87 9.23 -12.00
C ASP A 70 2.43 8.08 -11.08
N PHE A 71 2.70 6.82 -11.45
CA PHE A 71 2.34 5.66 -10.61
C PHE A 71 3.15 5.63 -9.32
N PHE A 72 4.43 6.00 -9.39
CA PHE A 72 5.31 6.08 -8.23
C PHE A 72 4.88 7.23 -7.30
N SER A 73 4.64 8.42 -7.87
CA SER A 73 4.17 9.59 -7.12
C SER A 73 2.86 9.31 -6.40
N LEU A 74 1.87 8.74 -7.11
CA LEU A 74 0.57 8.37 -6.53
C LEU A 74 0.74 7.40 -5.34
N PHE A 75 1.60 6.39 -5.45
CA PHE A 75 1.80 5.46 -4.34
C PHE A 75 2.47 6.13 -3.12
N LEU A 76 3.47 6.97 -3.35
CA LEU A 76 4.17 7.70 -2.28
C LEU A 76 3.24 8.69 -1.57
N GLU A 77 2.41 9.41 -2.31
CA GLU A 77 1.38 10.30 -1.75
C GLU A 77 0.39 9.53 -0.86
N GLN A 78 -0.05 8.35 -1.31
CA GLN A 78 -0.94 7.52 -0.50
C GLN A 78 -0.27 7.04 0.80
N LEU A 79 1.01 6.66 0.75
CA LEU A 79 1.77 6.30 1.97
C LEU A 79 1.88 7.46 2.95
N ASP A 80 2.12 8.68 2.45
CA ASP A 80 2.18 9.87 3.28
C ASP A 80 0.81 10.22 3.89
N SER A 81 -0.27 10.05 3.11
CA SER A 81 -1.63 10.37 3.58
C SER A 81 -2.14 9.48 4.71
N VAL A 82 -1.62 8.25 4.84
CA VAL A 82 -2.05 7.32 5.89
C VAL A 82 -1.25 7.44 7.18
N LEU A 83 -0.13 8.15 7.16
CA LEU A 83 0.54 8.60 8.38
C LEU A 83 -0.23 9.80 8.95
N GLN A 84 -0.64 9.67 10.21
CA GLN A 84 -1.28 10.75 10.93
C GLN A 84 -0.21 11.80 11.25
N GLY A 85 -0.25 12.94 10.56
CA GLY A 85 0.38 14.16 11.07
C GLY A 85 -0.31 14.57 12.37
N ASN A 86 0.47 14.84 13.43
CA ASN A 86 0.01 15.41 14.70
C ASN A 86 -1.06 16.51 14.47
N GLU A 87 -2.31 16.21 14.86
CA GLU A 87 -3.48 17.12 15.00
C GLU A 87 -3.85 17.92 13.72
N GLU A 88 -5.04 17.79 13.15
CA GLU A 88 -6.32 17.95 13.84
C GLU A 88 -7.23 16.74 13.68
N SER A 89 -7.70 16.26 14.83
CA SER A 89 -8.80 15.32 14.95
C SER A 89 -10.02 15.82 14.17
N ILE A 90 -10.39 15.16 13.08
CA ILE A 90 -11.80 15.16 12.68
C ILE A 90 -12.49 14.16 13.59
N ARG A 91 -12.93 14.67 14.74
CA ARG A 91 -13.95 14.00 15.56
C ARG A 91 -15.26 14.03 14.79
N TYR A 92 -15.78 12.86 14.44
CA TYR A 92 -17.20 12.68 14.16
C TYR A 92 -17.94 12.39 15.47
#